data_AF-A0A1M5LKG1-F1
#
_entry.id   AF-A0A1M5LKG1-F1
#
_cell.length_a   1.000
_cell.length_b   1.000
_cell.length_c   1.000
_cell.angle_alpha   90.00
_cell.angle_beta   90.00
_cell.angle_gamma   90.00
#
_symmetry.space_group_name_H-M   'P 1'
#
loop_
_entity.id
_entity.type
_entity.pdbx_description
1 polymer ?
#
loop_
_entity_poly.entity_id
_entity_poly.type
_entity_poly.pdbx_seq_one_letter_code
_entity_poly.pdbx_strand_id
1 'polypeptide(L)'
;MRKHQLTVYNRQQPIKLKAERVVFYLQGEIIEAVNRKNEEFYLFFYKNRFLTAAKTTKLRRACFIEKAFKSGIVFDGSHPIVSKLLSSNAPCHIIGFDILLKKLNSHYSPHEKSFILTFFESFISKKKLLQEMISIFYDFRRNGQLFHAYQITQIIKEFAPDHNLVKQLTNDVAYQKYAIMYEEKSEELFTKDLLYAEKLYYYEKENLHYFHNYIQLVENQSRWISAIALWIWQVSNQPTKQNYQSLIERLNEQFDDVENIYILEKVSKQIPKFIPIQQDLFQLYVEINDMDKLFRLMKQKEFQLNDKQVQLIGDRLAKTNWEKNSSPLDMETMDALLKPISKEFPDKAEPILTNFVISLLKTKELNEVKNWLKQSQGSYDNFSIYKKVKQMVQLENELDEMQTLGELYFDLKLYDRAIECFSWEMEMKPQDPKPVQWLSKTYREMGMPEESEAYRKHSNTL
;
A
#
# COMPACT_ATOMS: atom_id res chain seq x y z
N MET A 1 -9.11 1.83 12.76
CA MET A 1 -8.91 0.36 12.70
C MET A 1 -10.23 -0.43 12.56
N ARG A 2 -11.02 -0.22 11.50
CA ARG A 2 -12.25 -0.99 11.19
C ARG A 2 -12.22 -1.72 9.82
N LYS A 3 -11.10 -1.64 9.08
CA LYS A 3 -11.04 -1.95 7.64
C LYS A 3 -11.10 -3.46 7.25
N HIS A 4 -11.28 -4.38 8.19
CA HIS A 4 -11.28 -5.84 7.90
C HIS A 4 -12.57 -6.55 8.29
N GLN A 5 -13.53 -5.82 8.89
CA GLN A 5 -14.81 -6.41 9.27
C GLN A 5 -15.78 -6.32 8.11
N LEU A 6 -16.29 -7.47 7.69
CA LEU A 6 -17.33 -7.60 6.68
C LEU A 6 -18.56 -8.27 7.29
N THR A 7 -19.73 -7.98 6.74
CA THR A 7 -20.99 -8.60 7.17
C THR A 7 -21.57 -9.39 6.02
N VAL A 8 -21.76 -10.69 6.24
CA VAL A 8 -22.57 -11.54 5.36
C VAL A 8 -23.88 -11.86 6.03
N TYR A 9 -24.92 -12.12 5.26
CA TYR A 9 -26.26 -12.36 5.79
C TYR A 9 -26.65 -13.81 5.56
N ASN A 10 -26.88 -14.57 6.64
CA ASN A 10 -27.55 -15.86 6.53
C ASN A 10 -29.05 -15.63 6.73
N ARG A 11 -29.81 -15.72 5.65
CA ARG A 11 -31.19 -15.21 5.59
C ARG A 11 -31.21 -13.72 5.93
N GLN A 12 -31.68 -13.35 7.12
CA GLN A 12 -31.70 -11.98 7.62
C GLN A 12 -30.74 -11.76 8.81
N GLN A 13 -30.06 -12.82 9.28
CA GLN A 13 -29.15 -12.71 10.41
C GLN A 13 -27.77 -12.27 9.95
N PRO A 14 -27.25 -11.12 10.43
CA PRO A 14 -25.92 -10.65 10.09
C PRO A 14 -24.85 -11.49 10.79
N ILE A 15 -23.88 -11.98 10.03
CA ILE A 15 -22.69 -12.67 10.50
C ILE A 15 -21.51 -11.75 10.24
N LYS A 16 -20.87 -11.30 11.32
CA LYS A 16 -19.65 -10.49 11.26
C LYS A 16 -18.44 -11.40 11.07
N LEU A 17 -17.71 -11.16 9.99
CA LEU A 17 -16.50 -11.88 9.63
C LEU A 17 -15.32 -10.91 9.54
N LYS A 18 -14.12 -11.43 9.74
CA LYS A 18 -12.85 -10.76 9.47
C LYS A 18 -12.19 -11.47 8.29
N ALA A 19 -11.91 -10.75 7.20
CA ALA A 19 -11.15 -11.32 6.09
C ALA A 19 -9.71 -11.57 6.53
N GLU A 20 -9.19 -12.77 6.23
CA GLU A 20 -7.79 -13.14 6.49
C GLU A 20 -6.96 -13.01 5.21
N ARG A 21 -7.51 -13.46 4.08
CA ARG A 21 -6.89 -13.32 2.76
C ARG A 21 -7.92 -13.50 1.64
N VAL A 22 -7.58 -12.99 0.46
CA VAL A 22 -8.32 -13.20 -0.78
C VAL A 22 -7.40 -13.79 -1.83
N VAL A 23 -7.93 -14.64 -2.69
CA VAL A 23 -7.21 -15.19 -3.84
C VAL A 23 -8.00 -14.98 -5.12
N PHE A 24 -7.27 -14.63 -6.18
CA PHE A 24 -7.73 -14.57 -7.56
C PHE A 24 -7.10 -15.72 -8.32
N TYR A 25 -7.92 -16.62 -8.86
CA TYR A 25 -7.44 -17.82 -9.53
C TYR A 25 -8.40 -18.20 -10.65
N LEU A 26 -7.91 -18.15 -11.90
CA LEU A 26 -8.74 -18.28 -13.09
C LEU A 26 -9.88 -17.24 -13.04
N GLN A 27 -11.12 -17.64 -13.34
CA GLN A 27 -12.31 -16.79 -13.22
C GLN A 27 -12.86 -16.69 -11.78
N GLY A 28 -12.28 -17.40 -10.81
CA GLY A 28 -12.79 -17.47 -9.45
C GLY A 28 -12.04 -16.55 -8.49
N GLU A 29 -12.77 -15.96 -7.56
CA GLU A 29 -12.20 -15.27 -6.41
C GLU A 29 -12.73 -15.86 -5.10
N ILE A 30 -11.85 -16.08 -4.13
CA ILE A 30 -12.21 -16.67 -2.84
C ILE A 30 -11.66 -15.82 -1.71
N ILE A 31 -12.53 -15.38 -0.80
CA ILE A 31 -12.13 -14.75 0.46
C ILE A 31 -12.22 -15.79 1.56
N GLU A 32 -11.10 -16.05 2.23
CA GLU A 32 -11.05 -16.79 3.49
C GLU A 32 -11.23 -15.80 4.64
N ALA A 33 -12.19 -16.09 5.51
CA ALA A 33 -12.57 -15.21 6.60
C ALA A 33 -12.93 -15.99 7.87
N VAL A 34 -12.74 -15.38 9.03
CA VAL A 34 -13.07 -15.97 10.33
C VAL A 34 -14.09 -15.15 11.09
N ASN A 35 -14.95 -15.79 11.87
CA ASN A 35 -15.82 -15.10 12.81
C ASN A 35 -15.17 -14.96 14.20
N ARG A 36 -15.88 -14.34 15.15
CA ARG A 36 -15.39 -14.17 16.53
C ARG A 36 -15.11 -15.47 17.30
N LYS A 37 -15.71 -16.58 16.86
CA LYS A 37 -15.49 -17.92 17.43
C LYS A 37 -14.37 -18.69 16.71
N ASN A 38 -13.60 -18.00 15.85
CA ASN A 38 -12.55 -18.57 15.01
C ASN A 38 -13.06 -19.67 14.05
N GLU A 39 -14.34 -19.57 13.64
CA GLU A 39 -14.91 -20.47 12.65
C GLU A 39 -14.61 -19.93 11.25
N GLU A 40 -14.15 -20.82 10.37
CA GLU A 40 -13.73 -20.50 9.01
C GLU A 40 -14.90 -20.43 8.04
N PHE A 41 -14.89 -19.37 7.23
CA PHE A 41 -15.83 -19.11 6.15
C PHE A 41 -15.07 -18.85 4.86
N TYR A 42 -15.61 -19.39 3.76
CA TYR A 42 -15.15 -19.12 2.41
C TYR A 42 -16.26 -18.42 1.65
N LEU A 43 -15.98 -17.22 1.16
CA LEU A 43 -16.87 -16.46 0.28
C LEU A 43 -16.42 -16.69 -1.16
N PHE A 44 -17.34 -17.11 -2.02
CA PHE A 44 -17.06 -17.46 -3.40
C PHE A 44 -17.58 -16.38 -4.34
N PHE A 45 -16.73 -16.01 -5.28
CA PHE A 45 -17.04 -15.10 -6.37
C PHE A 45 -16.64 -15.76 -7.69
N TYR A 46 -17.34 -15.39 -8.74
CA TYR A 46 -17.00 -15.77 -10.10
C TYR A 46 -17.13 -14.54 -10.99
N LYS A 47 -16.04 -14.19 -11.67
CA LYS A 47 -15.95 -12.98 -12.49
C LYS A 47 -16.34 -11.73 -11.68
N ASN A 48 -15.76 -11.59 -10.49
CA ASN A 48 -16.02 -10.51 -9.53
C ASN A 48 -17.45 -10.42 -8.98
N ARG A 49 -18.31 -11.42 -9.26
CA ARG A 49 -19.70 -11.47 -8.77
C ARG A 49 -19.86 -12.50 -7.66
N PHE A 50 -20.46 -12.09 -6.55
CA PHE A 50 -20.67 -12.93 -5.39
C PHE A 50 -21.67 -14.06 -5.69
N LEU A 51 -21.24 -15.28 -5.40
CA LEU A 51 -22.04 -16.49 -5.56
C LEU A 51 -22.79 -16.83 -4.27
N THR A 52 -22.03 -17.15 -3.24
CA THR A 52 -22.49 -17.51 -1.88
C THR A 52 -21.29 -17.57 -0.93
N ALA A 53 -21.52 -17.85 0.34
CA ALA A 53 -20.48 -18.21 1.29
C ALA A 53 -20.79 -19.54 1.97
N ALA A 54 -19.77 -20.25 2.42
CA ALA A 54 -19.94 -21.50 3.14
C ALA A 54 -18.97 -21.59 4.32
N LYS A 55 -19.46 -22.19 5.41
CA LYS A 55 -18.67 -22.52 6.60
C LYS A 55 -18.17 -23.96 6.46
N THR A 56 -16.92 -24.21 6.83
CA THR A 56 -16.39 -25.57 6.97
C THR A 56 -15.39 -25.64 8.11
N THR A 57 -15.18 -26.85 8.65
CA THR A 57 -14.12 -27.15 9.61
C THR A 57 -12.94 -27.88 8.96
N LYS A 58 -13.11 -28.39 7.73
CA LYS A 58 -12.07 -29.13 6.99
C LYS A 58 -12.23 -28.91 5.49
N LEU A 59 -11.12 -28.63 4.80
CA LEU A 59 -11.06 -28.66 3.35
C LEU A 59 -10.68 -30.06 2.85
N ARG A 60 -11.22 -30.46 1.70
CA ARG A 60 -10.73 -31.65 0.99
C ARG A 60 -9.35 -31.36 0.40
N ARG A 61 -8.47 -32.37 0.42
CA ARG A 61 -7.17 -32.29 -0.25
C ARG A 61 -7.33 -32.18 -1.77
N ALA A 62 -6.42 -31.44 -2.39
CA ALA A 62 -6.37 -31.13 -3.81
C ALA A 62 -7.66 -30.49 -4.34
N CYS A 63 -8.44 -29.86 -3.46
CA CYS A 63 -9.66 -29.18 -3.88
C CYS A 63 -9.38 -27.87 -4.62
N PHE A 64 -10.39 -27.34 -5.32
CA PHE A 64 -10.28 -26.05 -6.00
C PHE A 64 -9.73 -24.93 -5.10
N ILE A 65 -10.21 -24.84 -3.84
CA ILE A 65 -9.76 -23.81 -2.88
C ILE A 65 -8.28 -23.94 -2.58
N GLU A 66 -7.81 -25.17 -2.31
CA GLU A 66 -6.40 -25.42 -2.03
C GLU A 66 -5.52 -25.08 -3.25
N LYS A 67 -5.95 -25.47 -4.45
CA LYS A 67 -5.28 -25.10 -5.71
C LYS A 67 -5.25 -23.60 -5.92
N ALA A 68 -6.36 -22.92 -5.65
CA ALA A 68 -6.46 -21.47 -5.75
C ALA A 68 -5.46 -20.80 -4.82
N PHE A 69 -5.44 -21.10 -3.53
CA PHE A 69 -4.46 -20.48 -2.61
C PHE A 69 -3.00 -20.89 -2.88
N LYS A 70 -2.75 -22.02 -3.54
CA LYS A 70 -1.40 -22.47 -3.90
C LYS A 70 -0.85 -21.81 -5.18
N SER A 71 -1.71 -21.56 -6.16
CA SER A 71 -1.30 -21.11 -7.51
C SER A 71 -1.97 -19.80 -7.95
N GLY A 72 -2.75 -19.20 -7.06
CA GLY A 72 -3.49 -17.96 -7.20
C GLY A 72 -2.65 -16.71 -6.94
N ILE A 73 -3.20 -15.56 -7.32
CA ILE A 73 -2.70 -14.25 -6.87
C ILE A 73 -3.37 -13.96 -5.52
N VAL A 74 -2.59 -13.96 -4.44
CA VAL A 74 -3.09 -13.87 -3.07
C VAL A 74 -2.78 -12.51 -2.46
N PHE A 75 -3.78 -11.91 -1.83
CA PHE A 75 -3.64 -10.69 -1.03
C PHE A 75 -4.09 -10.96 0.41
N ASP A 76 -3.48 -10.25 1.36
CA ASP A 76 -3.95 -10.25 2.74
C ASP A 76 -5.36 -9.63 2.86
N GLY A 77 -6.08 -9.99 3.92
CA GLY A 77 -7.44 -9.52 4.19
C GLY A 77 -7.54 -8.01 4.45
N SER A 78 -6.40 -7.34 4.63
CA SER A 78 -6.30 -5.89 4.75
C SER A 78 -6.14 -5.15 3.43
N HIS A 79 -5.96 -5.86 2.33
CA HIS A 79 -5.78 -5.26 1.02
C HIS A 79 -7.07 -4.56 0.54
N PRO A 80 -7.00 -3.30 0.04
CA PRO A 80 -8.17 -2.56 -0.45
C PRO A 80 -8.98 -3.27 -1.54
N ILE A 81 -8.36 -4.18 -2.29
CA ILE A 81 -9.06 -5.02 -3.26
C ILE A 81 -10.19 -5.84 -2.62
N VAL A 82 -10.04 -6.24 -1.35
CA VAL A 82 -11.04 -6.98 -0.58
C VAL A 82 -12.27 -6.10 -0.33
N SER A 83 -12.08 -4.84 0.08
CA SER A 83 -13.19 -3.93 0.31
C SER A 83 -13.94 -3.62 -0.98
N LYS A 84 -13.25 -3.39 -2.10
CA LYS A 84 -13.90 -3.15 -3.41
C LYS A 84 -14.68 -4.36 -3.91
N LEU A 85 -14.15 -5.57 -3.74
CA LEU A 85 -14.84 -6.81 -4.14
C LEU A 85 -16.12 -7.01 -3.31
N LEU A 86 -16.07 -6.73 -2.02
CA LEU A 86 -17.22 -6.84 -1.13
C LEU A 86 -18.26 -5.74 -1.37
N SER A 87 -17.84 -4.48 -1.51
CA SER A 87 -18.76 -3.35 -1.70
C SER A 87 -19.50 -3.43 -3.03
N SER A 88 -18.84 -3.90 -4.09
CA SER A 88 -19.46 -4.13 -5.40
C SER A 88 -20.53 -5.24 -5.39
N ASN A 89 -20.60 -6.02 -4.32
CA ASN A 89 -21.51 -7.16 -4.17
C ASN A 89 -22.41 -7.07 -2.94
N ALA A 90 -22.39 -5.94 -2.23
CA ALA A 90 -23.18 -5.78 -1.01
C ALA A 90 -24.68 -5.62 -1.34
N PRO A 91 -25.58 -6.21 -0.54
CA PRO A 91 -25.32 -7.13 0.57
C PRO A 91 -25.00 -8.57 0.13
N CYS A 92 -23.99 -9.18 0.74
CA CYS A 92 -23.61 -10.57 0.47
C CYS A 92 -24.49 -11.56 1.25
N HIS A 93 -25.44 -12.20 0.57
CA HIS A 93 -26.35 -13.19 1.17
C HIS A 93 -25.89 -14.63 0.98
N ILE A 94 -25.76 -15.37 2.08
CA ILE A 94 -25.52 -16.81 2.06
C ILE A 94 -26.78 -17.52 1.58
N ILE A 95 -26.63 -18.24 0.46
CA ILE A 95 -27.69 -19.08 -0.13
C ILE A 95 -27.28 -20.55 -0.08
N GLY A 96 -28.27 -21.41 0.13
CA GLY A 96 -28.09 -22.87 0.09
C GLY A 96 -27.83 -23.37 -1.34
N PHE A 97 -27.25 -24.57 -1.45
CA PHE A 97 -26.78 -25.11 -2.73
C PHE A 97 -27.89 -25.26 -3.79
N ASP A 98 -29.10 -25.68 -3.41
CA ASP A 98 -30.18 -25.84 -4.39
C ASP A 98 -30.69 -24.48 -4.92
N ILE A 99 -30.63 -23.43 -4.11
CA ILE A 99 -30.91 -22.04 -4.56
C ILE A 99 -29.78 -21.54 -5.45
N LEU A 100 -28.53 -21.85 -5.09
CA LEU A 100 -27.36 -21.54 -5.92
C LEU A 100 -27.50 -22.19 -7.30
N LEU A 101 -27.86 -23.47 -7.40
CA LEU A 101 -28.07 -24.15 -8.69
C LEU A 101 -29.09 -23.43 -9.57
N LYS A 102 -30.22 -22.97 -8.99
CA LYS A 102 -31.22 -22.18 -9.73
C LYS A 102 -30.64 -20.86 -10.22
N LYS A 103 -29.93 -20.12 -9.36
CA LYS A 103 -29.24 -18.88 -9.73
C LYS A 103 -28.22 -19.12 -10.85
N LEU A 104 -27.47 -20.22 -10.79
CA LEU A 104 -26.48 -20.57 -11.81
C LEU A 104 -27.12 -20.83 -13.17
N ASN A 105 -28.25 -21.55 -13.21
CA ASN A 105 -28.99 -21.81 -14.44
C ASN A 105 -29.53 -20.51 -15.11
N SER A 106 -29.85 -19.49 -14.32
CA SER A 106 -30.44 -18.25 -14.84
C SER A 106 -29.42 -17.21 -15.32
N HIS A 107 -28.18 -17.24 -14.81
CA HIS A 107 -27.22 -16.15 -15.02
C HIS A 107 -25.91 -16.57 -15.68
N TYR A 108 -25.67 -17.87 -15.82
CA TYR A 108 -24.41 -18.40 -16.34
C TYR A 108 -24.68 -19.47 -17.40
N SER A 109 -23.76 -19.60 -18.35
CA SER A 109 -23.83 -20.70 -19.32
C SER A 109 -23.69 -22.06 -18.64
N PRO A 110 -24.15 -23.17 -19.26
CA PRO A 110 -23.97 -24.50 -18.71
C PRO A 110 -22.49 -24.87 -18.48
N HIS A 111 -21.59 -24.33 -19.30
CA HIS A 111 -20.13 -24.46 -19.15
C HIS A 111 -19.61 -23.75 -17.90
N GLU A 112 -19.98 -22.47 -17.73
CA GLU A 112 -19.60 -21.70 -16.55
C GLU A 112 -20.21 -22.30 -15.28
N LYS A 113 -21.47 -22.73 -15.31
CA LYS A 113 -22.10 -23.47 -14.21
C LYS A 113 -21.25 -24.69 -13.84
N SER A 114 -20.88 -25.51 -14.82
CA SER A 114 -20.09 -26.72 -14.58
C SER A 114 -18.73 -26.39 -13.97
N PHE A 115 -18.07 -25.31 -14.42
CA PHE A 115 -16.82 -24.87 -13.84
C PHE A 115 -17.00 -24.35 -12.39
N ILE A 116 -18.00 -23.50 -12.15
CA ILE A 116 -18.32 -22.96 -10.80
C ILE A 116 -18.61 -24.08 -9.80
N LEU A 117 -19.27 -25.16 -10.22
CA LEU A 117 -19.55 -26.32 -9.36
C LEU A 117 -18.29 -26.94 -8.76
N THR A 118 -17.14 -26.85 -9.43
CA THR A 118 -15.85 -27.36 -8.92
C THR A 118 -15.40 -26.64 -7.64
N PHE A 119 -15.87 -25.41 -7.40
CA PHE A 119 -15.47 -24.60 -6.23
C PHE A 119 -15.99 -25.20 -4.92
N PHE A 120 -17.08 -25.99 -4.99
CA PHE A 120 -17.87 -26.39 -3.84
C PHE A 120 -17.59 -27.82 -3.34
N GLU A 121 -16.56 -28.51 -3.84
CA GLU A 121 -16.32 -29.92 -3.50
C GLU A 121 -15.97 -30.18 -2.03
N SER A 122 -15.52 -29.15 -1.31
CA SER A 122 -15.32 -29.21 0.14
C SER A 122 -16.61 -29.09 0.96
N PHE A 123 -17.73 -28.68 0.35
CA PHE A 123 -19.01 -28.43 1.02
C PHE A 123 -20.15 -29.30 0.51
N ILE A 124 -20.05 -29.75 -0.74
CA ILE A 124 -21.04 -30.58 -1.42
C ILE A 124 -20.37 -31.88 -1.84
N SER A 125 -21.12 -32.99 -1.77
CA SER A 125 -20.57 -34.29 -2.14
C SER A 125 -20.12 -34.29 -3.60
N LYS A 126 -18.90 -34.79 -3.85
CA LYS A 126 -18.32 -34.89 -5.20
C LYS A 126 -19.25 -35.63 -6.18
N LYS A 127 -20.00 -36.63 -5.69
CA LYS A 127 -21.03 -37.35 -6.46
C LYS A 127 -22.15 -36.41 -6.93
N LYS A 128 -22.72 -35.57 -6.06
CA LYS A 128 -23.80 -34.63 -6.43
C LYS A 128 -23.32 -33.61 -7.46
N LEU A 129 -22.13 -33.03 -7.25
CA LEU A 129 -21.52 -32.08 -8.19
C LEU A 129 -21.28 -32.71 -9.57
N LEU A 130 -20.73 -33.94 -9.58
CA LEU A 130 -20.45 -34.65 -10.82
C LEU A 130 -21.74 -35.04 -11.57
N GLN A 131 -22.80 -35.43 -10.85
CA GLN A 131 -24.11 -35.73 -11.47
C GLN A 131 -24.68 -34.52 -12.22
N GLU A 132 -24.58 -33.31 -11.65
CA GLU A 132 -24.99 -32.07 -12.34
C GLU A 132 -24.18 -31.83 -13.62
N MET A 133 -22.85 -31.97 -13.56
CA MET A 133 -21.98 -31.80 -14.75
C MET A 133 -22.27 -32.85 -15.83
N ILE A 134 -22.49 -34.10 -15.43
CA ILE A 134 -22.82 -35.20 -16.34
C ILE A 134 -24.19 -34.99 -17.00
N SER A 135 -25.17 -34.45 -16.28
CA SER A 135 -26.47 -34.11 -16.87
C SER A 135 -26.29 -33.11 -18.01
N ILE A 136 -25.53 -32.04 -17.77
CA ILE A 136 -25.23 -31.01 -18.78
C ILE A 136 -24.52 -31.61 -19.99
N PHE A 137 -23.55 -32.51 -19.77
CA PHE A 137 -22.89 -33.24 -20.85
C PHE A 137 -23.89 -34.00 -21.72
N TYR A 138 -24.79 -34.78 -21.12
CA TYR A 138 -25.76 -35.58 -21.87
C TYR A 138 -26.83 -34.72 -22.56
N ASP A 139 -27.18 -33.56 -22.01
CA ASP A 139 -28.07 -32.61 -22.66
C ASP A 139 -27.45 -32.09 -23.97
N PHE A 140 -26.19 -31.64 -23.94
CA PHE A 140 -25.48 -31.25 -25.16
C PHE A 140 -25.34 -32.40 -26.15
N ARG A 141 -24.98 -33.60 -25.68
CA ARG A 141 -24.81 -34.77 -26.55
C ARG A 141 -26.12 -35.16 -27.26
N ARG A 142 -27.25 -35.18 -26.54
CA ARG A 142 -28.56 -35.52 -27.11
C ARG A 142 -29.03 -34.49 -28.15
N ASN A 143 -28.65 -33.23 -27.96
CA ASN A 143 -28.97 -32.15 -28.89
C ASN A 143 -27.96 -32.03 -30.06
N GLY A 144 -27.04 -32.98 -30.23
CA GLY A 144 -26.05 -32.97 -31.31
C GLY A 144 -24.92 -31.93 -31.13
N GLN A 145 -24.86 -31.27 -29.97
CA GLN A 145 -23.88 -30.22 -29.66
C GLN A 145 -22.58 -30.83 -29.14
N LEU A 146 -21.93 -31.65 -29.97
CA LEU A 146 -20.77 -32.46 -29.57
C LEU A 146 -19.57 -31.65 -29.08
N PHE A 147 -19.31 -30.46 -29.66
CA PHE A 147 -18.24 -29.59 -29.17
C PHE A 147 -18.53 -29.11 -27.74
N HIS A 148 -19.76 -28.67 -27.45
CA HIS A 148 -20.14 -28.26 -26.11
C HIS A 148 -20.09 -29.42 -25.11
N ALA A 149 -20.48 -30.62 -25.52
CA ALA A 149 -20.31 -31.83 -24.70
C ALA A 149 -18.81 -32.10 -24.41
N TYR A 150 -17.94 -31.89 -25.40
CA TYR A 150 -16.49 -32.03 -25.21
C TYR A 150 -15.93 -31.01 -24.21
N GLN A 151 -16.37 -29.75 -24.26
CA GLN A 151 -15.99 -28.71 -23.30
C GLN A 151 -16.34 -29.11 -21.85
N ILE A 152 -17.55 -29.64 -21.63
CA ILE A 152 -17.95 -30.16 -20.31
C ILE A 152 -17.05 -31.33 -19.87
N THR A 153 -16.63 -32.16 -20.82
CA THR A 153 -15.71 -33.28 -20.54
C THR A 153 -14.34 -32.79 -20.08
N GLN A 154 -13.82 -31.68 -20.60
CA GLN A 154 -12.57 -31.09 -20.09
C GLN A 154 -12.70 -30.68 -18.62
N ILE A 155 -13.81 -30.06 -18.24
CA ILE A 155 -14.09 -29.69 -16.84
C ILE A 155 -14.16 -30.95 -15.96
N ILE A 156 -14.88 -31.99 -16.41
CA ILE A 156 -15.00 -33.25 -15.68
C ILE A 156 -13.66 -33.97 -15.57
N LYS A 157 -12.82 -33.96 -16.61
CA LYS A 157 -11.48 -34.58 -16.62
C LYS A 157 -10.58 -33.99 -15.55
N GLU A 158 -10.67 -32.69 -15.30
CA GLU A 158 -9.89 -32.03 -14.25
C GLU A 158 -10.47 -32.24 -12.84
N PHE A 159 -11.80 -32.30 -12.76
CA PHE A 159 -12.51 -32.46 -11.49
C PHE A 159 -12.46 -33.91 -10.99
N ALA A 160 -12.63 -34.88 -11.89
CA ALA A 160 -12.75 -36.31 -11.62
C ALA A 160 -12.07 -37.13 -12.75
N PRO A 161 -10.73 -37.09 -12.85
CA PRO A 161 -9.99 -37.71 -13.95
C PRO A 161 -10.24 -39.21 -14.10
N ASP A 162 -10.44 -39.92 -12.98
CA ASP A 162 -10.62 -41.37 -12.97
C ASP A 162 -12.06 -41.82 -13.31
N HIS A 163 -12.98 -40.89 -13.55
CA HIS A 163 -14.38 -41.21 -13.81
C HIS A 163 -14.56 -41.93 -15.16
N ASN A 164 -15.44 -42.94 -15.19
CA ASN A 164 -15.66 -43.78 -16.37
C ASN A 164 -16.02 -42.98 -17.63
N LEU A 165 -16.79 -41.90 -17.50
CA LEU A 165 -17.14 -41.03 -18.63
C LEU A 165 -15.89 -40.45 -19.32
N VAL A 166 -14.88 -40.02 -18.55
CA VAL A 166 -13.64 -39.46 -19.10
C VAL A 166 -12.89 -40.53 -19.90
N LYS A 167 -12.76 -41.73 -19.33
CA LYS A 167 -12.09 -42.88 -19.97
C LYS A 167 -12.79 -43.31 -21.27
N GLN A 168 -14.12 -43.30 -21.28
CA GLN A 168 -14.91 -43.65 -22.47
C GLN A 168 -14.73 -42.63 -23.59
N LEU A 169 -14.73 -41.34 -23.26
CA LEU A 169 -14.65 -40.27 -24.25
C LEU A 169 -13.27 -40.09 -24.86
N THR A 170 -12.20 -40.47 -24.17
CA THR A 170 -10.84 -40.49 -24.74
C THR A 170 -10.76 -41.36 -25.99
N ASN A 171 -11.56 -42.43 -26.07
CA ASN A 171 -11.53 -43.39 -27.17
C ASN A 171 -12.69 -43.21 -28.16
N ASP A 172 -13.56 -42.22 -27.96
CA ASP A 172 -14.74 -42.00 -28.81
C ASP A 172 -14.35 -41.20 -30.06
N VAL A 173 -14.47 -41.84 -31.23
CA VAL A 173 -14.11 -41.28 -32.55
C VAL A 173 -14.84 -39.96 -32.82
N ALA A 174 -16.05 -39.77 -32.29
CA ALA A 174 -16.82 -38.54 -32.48
C ALA A 174 -16.12 -37.30 -31.87
N TYR A 175 -15.23 -37.51 -30.90
CA TYR A 175 -14.53 -36.45 -30.17
C TYR A 175 -13.05 -36.27 -30.56
N GLN A 176 -12.47 -37.17 -31.36
CA GLN A 176 -11.06 -37.12 -31.76
C GLN A 176 -10.68 -35.78 -32.42
N LYS A 177 -11.53 -35.26 -33.31
CA LYS A 177 -11.30 -33.95 -33.94
C LYS A 177 -11.19 -32.79 -32.94
N TYR A 178 -11.90 -32.88 -31.82
CA TYR A 178 -11.83 -31.87 -30.76
C TYR A 178 -10.61 -32.09 -29.88
N ALA A 179 -10.17 -33.33 -29.66
CA ALA A 179 -8.90 -33.61 -28.98
C ALA A 179 -7.73 -32.96 -29.71
N ILE A 180 -7.65 -33.17 -31.04
CA ILE A 180 -6.62 -32.56 -31.90
C ILE A 180 -6.69 -31.02 -31.79
N MET A 181 -7.89 -30.43 -31.88
CA MET A 181 -8.06 -28.98 -31.75
C MET A 181 -7.51 -28.41 -30.43
N TYR A 182 -7.67 -29.13 -29.31
CA TYR A 182 -7.13 -28.72 -28.00
C TYR A 182 -5.62 -28.92 -27.87
N GLU A 183 -5.06 -29.91 -28.57
CA GLU A 183 -3.61 -30.15 -28.65
C GLU A 183 -2.92 -29.05 -29.47
N GLU A 184 -3.53 -28.63 -30.58
CA GLU A 184 -3.02 -27.56 -31.46
C GLU A 184 -3.02 -26.17 -30.80
N LYS A 185 -3.91 -25.93 -29.83
CA LYS A 185 -4.05 -24.65 -29.11
C LYS A 185 -4.16 -23.43 -30.05
N SER A 186 -4.99 -23.55 -31.08
CA SER A 186 -5.19 -22.50 -32.08
C SER A 186 -6.00 -21.31 -31.54
N GLU A 187 -5.85 -20.14 -32.17
CA GLU A 187 -6.67 -18.96 -31.87
C GLU A 187 -8.17 -19.21 -32.08
N GLU A 188 -8.52 -20.04 -33.08
CA GLU A 188 -9.90 -20.45 -33.33
C GLU A 188 -10.50 -21.16 -32.11
N LEU A 189 -9.74 -22.07 -31.47
CA LEU A 189 -10.18 -22.72 -30.24
C LEU A 189 -10.41 -21.68 -29.13
N PHE A 190 -9.53 -20.70 -28.98
CA PHE A 190 -9.66 -19.71 -27.90
C PHE A 190 -10.93 -18.87 -28.05
N THR A 191 -11.33 -18.54 -29.28
CA THR A 191 -12.60 -17.84 -29.52
C THR A 191 -13.83 -18.71 -29.22
N LYS A 192 -13.73 -20.03 -29.39
CA LYS A 192 -14.83 -20.99 -29.19
C LYS A 192 -14.95 -21.51 -27.76
N ASP A 193 -13.84 -21.56 -27.01
CA ASP A 193 -13.78 -21.96 -25.61
C ASP A 193 -13.01 -20.93 -24.78
N LEU A 194 -13.70 -19.87 -24.37
CA LEU A 194 -13.14 -18.83 -23.53
C LEU A 194 -12.74 -19.32 -22.13
N LEU A 195 -13.35 -20.40 -21.62
CA LEU A 195 -12.94 -20.97 -20.33
C LEU A 195 -11.56 -21.61 -20.44
N TYR A 196 -11.34 -22.39 -21.50
CA TYR A 196 -10.03 -22.96 -21.80
C TYR A 196 -8.99 -21.90 -22.15
N ALA A 197 -9.35 -20.91 -22.97
CA ALA A 197 -8.47 -19.79 -23.34
C ALA A 197 -7.95 -19.07 -22.10
N GLU A 198 -8.85 -18.62 -21.23
CA GLU A 198 -8.48 -17.92 -20.00
C GLU A 198 -7.64 -18.81 -19.07
N LYS A 199 -7.95 -20.10 -19.00
CA LYS A 199 -7.14 -21.04 -18.24
C LYS A 199 -5.71 -21.09 -18.76
N LEU A 200 -5.53 -21.24 -20.07
CA LEU A 200 -4.20 -21.24 -20.68
C LEU A 200 -3.49 -19.91 -20.39
N TYR A 201 -4.18 -18.79 -20.60
CA TYR A 201 -3.62 -17.46 -20.37
C TYR A 201 -3.18 -17.26 -18.92
N TYR A 202 -3.94 -17.78 -17.96
CA TYR A 202 -3.60 -17.71 -16.54
C TYR A 202 -2.33 -18.48 -16.19
N TYR A 203 -2.15 -19.68 -16.73
CA TYR A 203 -0.97 -20.50 -16.44
C TYR A 203 0.28 -20.04 -17.19
N GLU A 204 0.10 -19.45 -18.38
CA GLU A 204 1.19 -18.96 -19.23
C GLU A 204 1.42 -17.44 -19.10
N LYS A 205 0.80 -16.77 -18.12
CA LYS A 205 0.85 -15.31 -17.93
C LYS A 205 2.26 -14.71 -17.72
N GLU A 206 3.28 -15.53 -17.49
CA GLU A 206 4.67 -15.09 -17.50
C GLU A 206 5.15 -14.68 -18.90
N ASN A 207 4.54 -15.25 -19.94
CA ASN A 207 4.73 -14.84 -21.32
C ASN A 207 3.85 -13.62 -21.63
N LEU A 208 4.48 -12.52 -22.08
CA LEU A 208 3.80 -11.25 -22.36
C LEU A 208 2.65 -11.36 -23.36
N HIS A 209 2.73 -12.23 -24.36
CA HIS A 209 1.64 -12.43 -25.33
C HIS A 209 0.38 -12.97 -24.63
N TYR A 210 0.53 -14.02 -23.82
CA TYR A 210 -0.58 -14.59 -23.07
C TYR A 210 -1.09 -13.65 -21.98
N PHE A 211 -0.20 -12.88 -21.33
CA PHE A 211 -0.60 -11.85 -20.37
C PHE A 211 -1.48 -10.77 -21.02
N HIS A 212 -1.10 -10.24 -22.17
CA HIS A 212 -1.89 -9.21 -22.86
C HIS A 212 -3.26 -9.75 -23.29
N ASN A 213 -3.32 -10.96 -23.85
CA ASN A 213 -4.58 -11.61 -24.17
C ASN A 213 -5.44 -11.82 -22.92
N TYR A 214 -4.82 -12.15 -21.78
CA TYR A 214 -5.53 -12.31 -20.53
C TYR A 214 -6.15 -10.99 -20.05
N ILE A 215 -5.34 -9.93 -19.97
CA ILE A 215 -5.79 -8.61 -19.54
C ILE A 215 -6.92 -8.12 -20.46
N GLN A 216 -6.75 -8.23 -21.78
CA GLN A 216 -7.78 -7.83 -22.75
C GLN A 216 -9.09 -8.59 -22.52
N LEU A 217 -9.02 -9.92 -22.31
CA LEU A 217 -10.20 -10.73 -22.01
C LEU A 217 -10.89 -10.30 -20.71
N VAL A 218 -10.12 -10.01 -19.67
CA VAL A 218 -10.63 -9.61 -18.35
C VAL A 218 -11.28 -8.22 -18.43
N GLU A 219 -10.64 -7.27 -19.11
CA GLU A 219 -11.13 -5.91 -19.29
C GLU A 219 -12.38 -5.85 -20.18
N ASN A 220 -12.42 -6.62 -21.27
CA ASN A 220 -13.61 -6.73 -22.13
C ASN A 220 -14.83 -7.31 -21.38
N GLN A 221 -14.60 -8.09 -20.33
CA GLN A 221 -15.66 -8.60 -19.45
C GLN A 221 -15.97 -7.66 -18.27
N SER A 222 -15.42 -6.45 -18.27
CA SER A 222 -15.55 -5.45 -17.20
C SER A 222 -15.13 -5.96 -15.82
N ARG A 223 -14.16 -6.88 -15.78
CA ARG A 223 -13.64 -7.51 -14.55
C ARG A 223 -12.47 -6.74 -13.97
N TRP A 224 -12.68 -5.44 -13.73
CA TRP A 224 -11.59 -4.50 -13.39
C TRP A 224 -10.82 -4.88 -12.12
N ILE A 225 -11.49 -5.46 -11.11
CA ILE A 225 -10.83 -5.89 -9.86
C ILE A 225 -9.82 -7.01 -10.18
N SER A 226 -10.20 -7.97 -11.02
CA SER A 226 -9.29 -9.04 -11.45
C SER A 226 -8.19 -8.51 -12.38
N ALA A 227 -8.47 -7.50 -13.21
CA ALA A 227 -7.45 -6.82 -14.02
C ALA A 227 -6.40 -6.15 -13.12
N ILE A 228 -6.81 -5.46 -12.07
CA ILE A 228 -5.88 -4.84 -11.10
C ILE A 228 -5.05 -5.91 -10.39
N ALA A 229 -5.66 -7.03 -9.96
CA ALA A 229 -4.91 -8.14 -9.38
C ALA A 229 -3.81 -8.66 -10.32
N LEU A 230 -4.11 -8.79 -11.62
CA LEU A 230 -3.17 -9.21 -12.65
C LEU A 230 -2.06 -8.18 -12.89
N TRP A 231 -2.39 -6.89 -12.93
CA TRP A 231 -1.38 -5.83 -13.06
C TRP A 231 -0.46 -5.74 -11.85
N ILE A 232 -0.98 -5.91 -10.62
CA ILE A 232 -0.16 -6.00 -9.42
C ILE A 232 0.80 -7.18 -9.52
N TRP A 233 0.31 -8.35 -9.94
CA TRP A 233 1.15 -9.53 -10.16
C TRP A 233 2.22 -9.26 -11.20
N GLN A 234 1.86 -8.66 -12.34
CA GLN A 234 2.79 -8.39 -13.44
C GLN A 234 3.90 -7.41 -13.04
N VAL A 235 3.57 -6.31 -12.37
CA VAL A 235 4.56 -5.34 -11.87
C VAL A 235 5.48 -5.99 -10.84
N SER A 236 4.94 -6.83 -9.96
CA SER A 236 5.73 -7.51 -8.92
C SER A 236 6.72 -8.54 -9.48
N ASN A 237 6.42 -9.17 -10.63
CA ASN A 237 7.27 -10.20 -11.24
C ASN A 237 8.14 -9.69 -12.39
N GLN A 238 7.64 -8.74 -13.18
CA GLN A 238 8.31 -8.15 -14.35
C GLN A 238 8.17 -6.62 -14.31
N PRO A 239 8.88 -5.95 -13.38
CA PRO A 239 8.77 -4.51 -13.19
C PRO A 239 9.36 -3.75 -14.38
N THR A 240 8.49 -3.11 -15.15
CA THR A 240 8.86 -2.18 -16.23
C THR A 240 8.08 -0.89 -16.05
N LYS A 241 8.60 0.22 -16.58
CA LYS A 241 7.91 1.52 -16.53
C LYS A 241 6.53 1.44 -17.17
N GLN A 242 6.39 0.70 -18.28
CA GLN A 242 5.12 0.54 -18.99
C GLN A 242 4.09 -0.26 -18.16
N ASN A 243 4.49 -1.40 -17.59
CA ASN A 243 3.58 -2.21 -16.75
C ASN A 243 3.14 -1.43 -15.51
N TYR A 244 4.07 -0.68 -14.92
CA TYR A 244 3.80 0.15 -13.76
C TYR A 244 2.83 1.29 -14.08
N GLN A 245 3.02 1.98 -15.21
CA GLN A 245 2.10 3.02 -15.67
C GLN A 245 0.68 2.48 -15.86
N SER A 246 0.53 1.31 -16.50
CA SER A 246 -0.77 0.64 -16.66
C SER A 246 -1.44 0.31 -15.31
N LEU A 247 -0.65 -0.08 -14.30
CA LEU A 247 -1.17 -0.30 -12.95
C LEU A 247 -1.64 1.02 -12.31
N ILE A 248 -0.82 2.07 -12.36
CA ILE A 248 -1.11 3.35 -11.71
C ILE A 248 -2.37 4.01 -12.28
N GLU A 249 -2.56 3.99 -13.60
CA GLU A 249 -3.77 4.52 -14.24
C GLU A 249 -5.03 3.86 -13.64
N ARG A 250 -5.05 2.53 -13.55
CA ARG A 250 -6.18 1.77 -13.01
C ARG A 250 -6.37 1.94 -11.50
N LEU A 251 -5.27 2.11 -10.76
CA LEU A 251 -5.33 2.36 -9.33
C LEU A 251 -5.96 3.74 -9.05
N ASN A 252 -5.51 4.77 -9.75
CA ASN A 252 -6.02 6.14 -9.61
C ASN A 252 -7.50 6.27 -10.01
N GLU A 253 -7.99 5.43 -10.91
CA GLU A 253 -9.41 5.39 -11.27
C GLU A 253 -10.32 4.77 -10.19
N GLN A 254 -9.79 3.85 -9.37
CA GLN A 254 -10.62 2.96 -8.55
C GLN A 254 -10.42 3.14 -7.03
N PHE A 255 -9.30 3.71 -6.62
CA PHE A 255 -8.86 3.78 -5.23
C PHE A 255 -8.46 5.21 -4.85
N ASP A 256 -8.67 5.56 -3.58
CA ASP A 256 -8.20 6.83 -3.02
C ASP A 256 -6.68 6.80 -2.71
N ASP A 257 -6.09 7.96 -2.40
CA ASP A 257 -4.65 8.07 -2.12
C ASP A 257 -4.19 7.17 -0.98
N VAL A 258 -5.01 6.97 0.05
CA VAL A 258 -4.64 6.13 1.21
C VAL A 258 -4.65 4.66 0.82
N GLU A 259 -5.61 4.24 0.01
CA GLU A 259 -5.69 2.90 -0.58
C GLU A 259 -4.54 2.66 -1.56
N ASN A 260 -4.22 3.63 -2.42
CA ASN A 260 -3.10 3.57 -3.36
C ASN A 260 -1.76 3.45 -2.64
N ILE A 261 -1.51 4.28 -1.62
CA ILE A 261 -0.31 4.17 -0.78
C ILE A 261 -0.17 2.77 -0.22
N TYR A 262 -1.26 2.19 0.32
CA TYR A 262 -1.20 0.83 0.87
C TYR A 262 -0.78 -0.21 -0.19
N ILE A 263 -1.38 -0.15 -1.38
CA ILE A 263 -1.09 -1.09 -2.47
C ILE A 263 0.36 -0.92 -2.92
N LEU A 264 0.80 0.31 -3.16
CA LEU A 264 2.14 0.61 -3.65
C LEU A 264 3.22 0.27 -2.61
N GLU A 265 2.97 0.48 -1.31
CA GLU A 265 3.89 0.02 -0.25
C GLU A 265 4.06 -1.51 -0.26
N LYS A 266 2.98 -2.26 -0.50
CA LYS A 266 3.03 -3.73 -0.56
C LYS A 266 3.77 -4.24 -1.79
N VAL A 267 3.58 -3.59 -2.94
CA VAL A 267 4.31 -3.91 -4.17
C VAL A 267 5.78 -3.51 -4.04
N SER A 268 6.06 -2.30 -3.54
CA SER A 268 7.43 -1.79 -3.35
C SER A 268 8.30 -2.73 -2.50
N LYS A 269 7.73 -3.37 -1.47
CA LYS A 269 8.43 -4.37 -0.67
C LYS A 269 8.88 -5.61 -1.46
N GLN A 270 8.17 -5.98 -2.53
CA GLN A 270 8.52 -7.11 -3.40
C GLN A 270 9.57 -6.71 -4.45
N ILE A 271 9.57 -5.44 -4.87
CA ILE A 271 10.48 -4.89 -5.87
C ILE A 271 11.22 -3.64 -5.34
N PRO A 272 12.02 -3.76 -4.27
CA PRO A 272 12.56 -2.61 -3.53
C PRO A 272 13.55 -1.74 -4.33
N LYS A 273 14.05 -2.21 -5.48
CA LYS A 273 14.97 -1.46 -6.35
C LYS A 273 14.28 -0.73 -7.50
N PHE A 274 12.96 -0.89 -7.64
CA PHE A 274 12.23 -0.31 -8.75
C PHE A 274 11.90 1.16 -8.49
N ILE A 275 12.80 2.07 -8.89
CA ILE A 275 12.72 3.51 -8.58
C ILE A 275 11.36 4.18 -8.90
N PRO A 276 10.65 3.88 -10.01
CA PRO A 276 9.37 4.56 -10.30
C PRO A 276 8.34 4.46 -9.17
N ILE A 277 8.22 3.31 -8.50
CA ILE A 277 7.27 3.17 -7.38
C ILE A 277 7.68 4.00 -6.16
N GLN A 278 8.98 4.15 -5.93
CA GLN A 278 9.49 4.99 -4.86
C GLN A 278 9.22 6.47 -5.14
N GLN A 279 9.33 6.89 -6.41
CA GLN A 279 9.06 8.27 -6.81
C GLN A 279 7.59 8.67 -6.59
N ASP A 280 6.65 7.79 -6.93
CA ASP A 280 5.24 8.04 -6.69
C ASP A 280 4.87 7.93 -5.22
N LEU A 281 5.44 6.97 -4.48
CA LEU A 281 5.26 6.89 -3.02
C LEU A 281 5.77 8.16 -2.34
N PHE A 282 6.90 8.72 -2.78
CA PHE A 282 7.38 10.00 -2.27
C PHE A 282 6.34 11.10 -2.48
N GLN A 283 5.83 11.26 -3.70
CA GLN A 283 4.80 12.25 -4.04
C GLN A 283 3.58 12.10 -3.13
N LEU A 284 3.05 10.89 -3.00
CA LEU A 284 1.88 10.60 -2.18
C LEU A 284 2.13 10.91 -0.71
N TYR A 285 3.29 10.55 -0.15
CA TYR A 285 3.63 10.87 1.25
C TYR A 285 3.70 12.37 1.50
N VAL A 286 4.24 13.14 0.55
CA VAL A 286 4.27 14.60 0.63
C VAL A 286 2.86 15.19 0.60
N GLU A 287 1.99 14.66 -0.24
CA GLU A 287 0.60 15.13 -0.39
C GLU A 287 -0.23 14.88 0.87
N ILE A 288 -0.10 13.70 1.49
CA ILE A 288 -0.79 13.36 2.74
C ILE A 288 -0.07 13.88 4.00
N ASN A 289 1.06 14.56 3.84
CA ASN A 289 1.90 15.08 4.92
C ASN A 289 2.37 14.00 5.92
N ASP A 290 2.67 12.79 5.44
CA ASP A 290 3.19 11.68 6.25
C ASP A 290 4.73 11.69 6.24
N MET A 291 5.29 12.55 7.09
CA MET A 291 6.74 12.77 7.19
C MET A 291 7.50 11.51 7.65
N ASP A 292 6.90 10.69 8.51
CA ASP A 292 7.55 9.46 9.00
C ASP A 292 7.77 8.43 7.88
N LYS A 293 6.81 8.31 6.96
CA LYS A 293 6.98 7.47 5.76
C LYS A 293 7.96 8.06 4.77
N LEU A 294 7.89 9.37 4.54
CA LEU A 294 8.84 10.08 3.68
C LEU A 294 10.28 9.88 4.15
N PHE A 295 10.54 10.02 5.45
CA PHE A 295 11.87 9.83 6.00
C PHE A 295 12.37 8.41 5.88
N ARG A 296 11.51 7.41 6.13
CA ARG A 296 11.87 6.01 5.91
C ARG A 296 12.22 5.72 4.45
N LEU A 297 11.56 6.38 3.49
CA LEU A 297 11.88 6.24 2.07
C LEU A 297 13.24 6.88 1.75
N MET A 298 13.51 8.09 2.26
CA MET A 298 14.78 8.81 2.04
C MET A 298 16.01 8.08 2.59
N LYS A 299 15.85 7.21 3.60
CA LYS A 299 16.94 6.36 4.11
C LYS A 299 17.35 5.24 3.15
N GLN A 300 16.60 5.01 2.07
CA GLN A 300 16.96 4.03 1.06
C GLN A 300 18.05 4.59 0.16
N LYS A 301 19.24 3.96 0.18
CA LYS A 301 20.45 4.45 -0.51
C LYS A 301 20.29 4.72 -2.01
N GLU A 302 19.36 4.02 -2.67
CA GLU A 302 19.15 4.12 -4.12
C GLU A 302 18.17 5.24 -4.52
N PHE A 303 17.42 5.79 -3.56
CA PHE A 303 16.42 6.82 -3.85
C PHE A 303 17.06 8.20 -3.96
N GLN A 304 16.78 8.90 -5.06
CA GLN A 304 17.23 10.28 -5.30
C GLN A 304 16.05 11.13 -5.75
N LEU A 305 16.00 12.35 -5.25
CA LEU A 305 15.00 13.33 -5.65
C LEU A 305 15.26 13.80 -7.08
N ASN A 306 14.19 13.95 -7.85
CA ASN A 306 14.22 14.73 -9.09
C ASN A 306 13.86 16.21 -8.81
N ASP A 307 14.16 17.10 -9.76
CA ASP A 307 13.99 18.56 -9.62
C ASP A 307 12.55 18.95 -9.20
N LYS A 308 11.53 18.26 -9.73
CA LYS A 308 10.13 18.51 -9.36
C LYS A 308 9.87 18.15 -7.89
N GLN A 309 10.43 17.04 -7.43
CA GLN A 309 10.31 16.60 -6.04
C GLN A 309 11.06 17.53 -5.09
N VAL A 310 12.25 18.03 -5.49
CA VAL A 310 13.01 19.03 -4.73
C VAL A 310 12.18 20.30 -4.52
N GLN A 311 11.54 20.80 -5.58
CA GLN A 311 10.65 21.96 -5.47
C GLN A 311 9.47 21.67 -4.52
N LEU A 312 8.77 20.56 -4.74
CA LEU A 312 7.57 20.20 -3.98
C LEU A 312 7.85 20.04 -2.47
N ILE A 313 8.90 19.30 -2.11
CA ILE A 313 9.24 19.09 -0.70
C ILE A 313 9.77 20.38 -0.07
N GLY A 314 10.52 21.21 -0.81
CA GLY A 314 10.91 22.54 -0.35
C GLY A 314 9.71 23.42 0.03
N ASP A 315 8.68 23.46 -0.82
CA ASP A 315 7.45 24.23 -0.56
C ASP A 315 6.68 23.72 0.66
N ARG A 316 6.74 22.41 0.93
CA ARG A 316 6.07 21.78 2.07
C ARG A 316 6.84 21.98 3.37
N LEU A 317 8.15 21.78 3.35
CA LEU A 317 9.02 22.00 4.50
C LEU A 317 9.02 23.47 4.95
N ALA A 318 8.98 24.42 4.00
CA ALA A 318 8.88 25.85 4.32
C ALA A 318 7.60 26.23 5.09
N LYS A 319 6.52 25.46 4.92
CA LYS A 319 5.23 25.66 5.62
C LYS A 319 5.08 24.80 6.87
N THR A 320 6.05 23.93 7.16
CA THR A 320 5.96 22.98 8.27
C THR A 320 6.22 23.70 9.60
N ASN A 321 5.36 23.44 10.58
CA ASN A 321 5.61 23.89 11.96
C ASN A 321 6.48 22.86 12.68
N TRP A 322 7.77 23.13 12.76
CA TRP A 322 8.78 22.28 13.36
C TRP A 322 8.63 22.11 14.88
N GLU A 323 7.91 23.01 15.57
CA GLU A 323 7.76 22.96 17.03
C GLU A 323 6.69 21.97 17.50
N LYS A 324 5.71 21.64 16.65
CA LYS A 324 4.61 20.71 16.97
C LYS A 324 4.84 19.29 16.49
N ASN A 325 5.81 19.08 15.60
CA ASN A 325 6.15 17.76 15.08
C ASN A 325 7.10 17.06 16.06
N SER A 326 6.53 16.28 16.96
CA SER A 326 7.20 15.58 18.07
C SER A 326 8.03 14.36 17.69
N SER A 327 8.26 14.10 16.40
CA SER A 327 9.11 12.98 15.95
C SER A 327 10.56 13.48 15.86
N PRO A 328 11.54 12.84 16.51
CA PRO A 328 12.94 13.25 16.43
C PRO A 328 13.39 13.15 14.97
N LEU A 329 13.45 14.31 14.34
CA LEU A 329 13.89 14.46 12.97
C LEU A 329 15.33 14.00 12.85
N ASP A 330 15.51 12.95 12.07
CA ASP A 330 16.81 12.38 11.80
C ASP A 330 17.63 13.37 10.95
N MET A 331 18.76 13.81 11.51
CA MET A 331 19.67 14.78 10.91
C MET A 331 20.21 14.29 9.56
N GLU A 332 20.42 12.97 9.40
CA GLU A 332 20.87 12.37 8.13
C GLU A 332 19.79 12.52 7.04
N THR A 333 18.54 12.24 7.39
CA THR A 333 17.43 12.34 6.45
C THR A 333 17.14 13.79 6.06
N MET A 334 17.22 14.71 7.02
CA MET A 334 17.05 16.13 6.75
C MET A 334 18.16 16.68 5.86
N ASP A 335 19.40 16.23 6.04
CA ASP A 335 20.51 16.58 5.15
C ASP A 335 20.28 16.07 3.71
N ALA A 336 19.77 14.84 3.56
CA ALA A 336 19.41 14.27 2.26
C ALA A 336 18.31 15.07 1.53
N LEU A 337 17.37 15.70 2.26
CA LEU A 337 16.34 16.57 1.70
C LEU A 337 16.86 17.99 1.43
N LEU A 338 17.61 18.56 2.37
CA LEU A 338 18.04 19.95 2.33
C LEU A 338 19.17 20.21 1.35
N LYS A 339 20.10 19.26 1.13
CA LYS A 339 21.22 19.45 0.18
C LYS A 339 20.76 19.74 -1.25
N PRO A 340 19.80 18.98 -1.83
CA PRO A 340 19.23 19.35 -3.14
C PRO A 340 18.53 20.70 -3.11
N ILE A 341 17.74 20.98 -2.07
CA ILE A 341 17.00 22.26 -1.95
C ILE A 341 17.96 23.44 -1.81
N SER A 342 19.06 23.32 -1.06
CA SER A 342 20.04 24.38 -0.88
C SER A 342 20.77 24.71 -2.18
N LYS A 343 20.96 23.71 -3.04
CA LYS A 343 21.59 23.89 -4.34
C LYS A 343 20.65 24.56 -5.35
N GLU A 344 19.38 24.16 -5.39
CA GLU A 344 18.42 24.63 -6.40
C GLU A 344 17.58 25.84 -5.96
N PHE A 345 17.26 25.93 -4.68
CA PHE A 345 16.38 26.94 -4.08
C PHE A 345 16.96 27.48 -2.75
N PRO A 346 18.12 28.15 -2.76
CA PRO A 346 18.79 28.62 -1.54
C PRO A 346 17.90 29.52 -0.67
N ASP A 347 17.09 30.39 -1.29
CA ASP A 347 16.16 31.29 -0.58
C ASP A 347 15.09 30.52 0.22
N LYS A 348 14.71 29.32 -0.25
CA LYS A 348 13.79 28.43 0.47
C LYS A 348 14.52 27.59 1.52
N ALA A 349 15.75 27.18 1.22
CA ALA A 349 16.54 26.34 2.12
C ALA A 349 16.93 27.07 3.42
N GLU A 350 17.31 28.35 3.36
CA GLU A 350 17.71 29.14 4.54
C GLU A 350 16.66 29.12 5.67
N PRO A 351 15.38 29.49 5.46
CA PRO A 351 14.39 29.46 6.53
C PRO A 351 14.08 28.03 7.02
N ILE A 352 14.12 27.02 6.14
CA ILE A 352 13.92 25.61 6.53
C ILE A 352 15.06 25.17 7.45
N LEU A 353 16.31 25.41 7.04
CA LEU A 353 17.50 25.07 7.81
C LEU A 353 17.51 25.82 9.15
N THR A 354 17.15 27.10 9.15
CA THR A 354 17.08 27.92 10.36
C THR A 354 16.09 27.34 11.37
N ASN A 355 14.87 27.04 10.94
CA ASN A 355 13.86 26.46 11.82
C ASN A 355 14.26 25.06 12.31
N PHE A 356 14.90 24.27 11.45
CA PHE A 356 15.38 22.94 11.83
C PHE A 356 16.51 23.02 12.87
N VAL A 357 17.48 23.93 12.68
CA VAL A 357 18.56 24.18 13.66
C VAL A 357 18.00 24.64 15.00
N ILE A 358 17.03 25.57 15.01
CA ILE A 358 16.36 26.00 16.24
C ILE A 358 15.72 24.79 16.95
N SER A 359 15.03 23.93 16.20
CA SER A 359 14.43 22.71 16.76
C SER A 359 15.49 21.75 17.33
N LEU A 360 16.63 21.59 16.68
CA LEU A 360 17.73 20.74 17.18
C LEU A 360 18.33 21.31 18.46
N LEU A 361 18.59 22.61 18.52
CA LEU A 361 19.18 23.27 19.69
C LEU A 361 18.27 23.23 20.93
N LYS A 362 16.96 22.96 20.79
CA LYS A 362 16.09 22.69 21.95
C LYS A 362 16.36 21.33 22.61
N THR A 363 16.98 20.39 21.90
CA THR A 363 17.11 18.98 22.35
C THR A 363 18.53 18.43 22.28
N LYS A 364 19.46 19.14 21.63
CA LYS A 364 20.84 18.72 21.41
C LYS A 364 21.83 19.81 21.77
N GLU A 365 23.03 19.40 22.12
CA GLU A 365 24.12 20.32 22.43
C GLU A 365 24.59 21.11 21.19
N LEU A 366 25.07 22.33 21.43
CA LEU A 366 25.50 23.24 20.37
C LEU A 366 26.59 22.62 19.48
N ASN A 367 27.55 21.90 20.09
CA ASN A 367 28.62 21.21 19.37
C ASN A 367 28.12 20.06 18.49
N GLU A 368 27.06 19.35 18.88
CA GLU A 368 26.46 18.32 18.04
C GLU A 368 25.86 18.92 16.77
N VAL A 369 25.10 20.01 16.92
CA VAL A 369 24.48 20.73 15.80
C VAL A 369 25.53 21.30 14.85
N LYS A 370 26.61 21.89 15.38
CA LYS A 370 27.76 22.35 14.59
C LYS A 370 28.41 21.22 13.81
N ASN A 371 28.65 20.07 14.46
CA ASN A 371 29.30 18.93 13.82
C ASN A 371 28.44 18.40 12.67
N TRP A 372 27.12 18.31 12.85
CA TRP A 372 26.19 17.95 11.77
C TRP A 372 26.25 18.96 10.61
N LEU A 373 26.15 20.26 10.90
CA LEU A 373 26.22 21.29 9.86
C LEU A 373 27.54 21.23 9.07
N LYS A 374 28.67 20.94 9.73
CA LYS A 374 29.99 20.78 9.08
C LYS A 374 30.05 19.55 8.17
N GLN A 375 29.34 18.46 8.49
CA GLN A 375 29.30 17.25 7.68
C GLN A 375 28.57 17.43 6.33
N SER A 376 27.85 18.53 6.13
CA SER A 376 27.14 18.82 4.87
C SER A 376 28.06 19.20 3.70
N GLN A 377 29.39 19.13 3.87
CA GLN A 377 30.42 19.37 2.84
C GLN A 377 30.31 20.77 2.19
N GLY A 378 30.00 21.78 2.99
CA GLY A 378 29.92 23.18 2.54
C GLY A 378 28.59 23.58 1.90
N SER A 379 27.61 22.66 1.84
CA SER A 379 26.27 22.95 1.31
C SER A 379 25.57 24.11 2.02
N TYR A 380 25.97 24.39 3.27
CA TYR A 380 25.36 25.40 4.13
C TYR A 380 26.28 26.59 4.44
N ASP A 381 27.50 26.66 3.87
CA ASP A 381 28.52 27.64 4.28
C ASP A 381 28.08 29.10 4.08
N ASN A 382 27.25 29.34 3.06
CA ASN A 382 26.73 30.66 2.75
C ASN A 382 25.53 31.07 3.61
N PHE A 383 24.91 30.11 4.31
CA PHE A 383 23.69 30.36 5.07
C PHE A 383 23.96 31.11 6.37
N SER A 384 23.06 32.03 6.70
CA SER A 384 23.22 32.93 7.86
C SER A 384 23.20 32.15 9.17
N ILE A 385 22.33 31.13 9.26
CA ILE A 385 22.25 30.26 10.43
C ILE A 385 23.54 29.48 10.67
N TYR A 386 24.23 29.03 9.63
CA TYR A 386 25.50 28.31 9.79
C TYR A 386 26.59 29.22 10.37
N LYS A 387 26.69 30.46 9.87
CA LYS A 387 27.60 31.47 10.41
C LYS A 387 27.27 31.79 11.87
N LYS A 388 25.98 31.92 12.19
CA LYS A 388 25.50 32.17 13.57
C LYS A 388 25.88 31.02 14.50
N VAL A 389 25.63 29.76 14.15
CA VAL A 389 26.02 28.60 14.97
C VAL A 389 27.54 28.54 15.15
N LYS A 390 28.33 28.83 14.10
CA LYS A 390 29.79 28.88 14.20
C LYS A 390 30.26 29.94 15.21
N GLN A 391 29.65 31.12 15.18
CA GLN A 391 29.91 32.20 16.14
C GLN A 391 29.54 31.76 17.57
N MET A 392 28.35 31.17 17.77
CA MET A 392 27.92 30.69 19.08
C MET A 392 28.92 29.70 19.70
N VAL A 393 29.47 28.77 18.91
CA VAL A 393 30.45 27.80 19.42
C VAL A 393 31.78 28.44 19.79
N GLN A 394 32.17 29.53 19.12
CA GLN A 394 33.38 30.28 19.49
C GLN A 394 33.19 30.92 20.86
N LEU A 395 32.02 31.55 21.08
CA LEU A 395 31.67 32.23 22.33
C LEU A 395 31.44 31.26 23.50
N GLU A 396 30.97 30.04 23.26
CA GLU A 396 30.75 29.02 24.31
C GLU A 396 32.03 28.67 25.09
N ASN A 397 33.20 28.83 24.47
CA ASN A 397 34.49 28.58 25.12
C ASN A 397 35.09 29.85 25.79
N GLU A 398 34.44 31.00 25.62
CA GLU A 398 34.89 32.30 26.09
C GLU A 398 33.94 32.78 27.19
N LEU A 399 34.29 32.45 28.44
CA LEU A 399 33.51 32.80 29.62
C LEU A 399 33.14 34.29 29.66
N ASP A 400 34.03 35.21 29.28
CA ASP A 400 33.77 36.65 29.32
C ASP A 400 32.75 37.16 28.28
N GLU A 401 32.30 36.30 27.36
CA GLU A 401 31.43 36.61 26.22
C GLU A 401 30.04 35.98 26.32
N MET A 402 29.64 35.50 27.51
CA MET A 402 28.33 34.86 27.73
C MET A 402 27.17 35.81 27.47
N GLN A 403 27.35 37.11 27.69
CA GLN A 403 26.41 38.14 27.24
C GLN A 403 26.09 38.03 25.74
N THR A 404 27.11 37.97 24.89
CA THR A 404 26.96 37.90 23.43
C THR A 404 26.32 36.58 23.01
N LEU A 405 26.69 35.46 23.65
CA LEU A 405 26.08 34.15 23.39
C LEU A 405 24.58 34.13 23.76
N GLY A 406 24.21 34.75 24.89
CA GLY A 406 22.82 34.88 25.32
C GLY A 406 21.96 35.67 24.33
N GLU A 407 22.51 36.76 23.77
CA GLU A 407 21.83 37.55 22.73
C GLU A 407 21.56 36.72 21.47
N LEU A 408 22.51 35.88 21.05
CA LEU A 408 22.34 34.97 19.91
C LEU A 408 21.28 33.88 20.18
N TYR A 409 21.25 33.32 21.40
CA TYR A 409 20.20 32.39 21.81
C TYR A 409 18.82 33.07 21.83
N PHE A 410 18.74 34.30 22.34
CA PHE A 410 17.52 35.10 22.35
C PHE A 410 17.00 35.35 20.92
N ASP A 411 17.87 35.73 19.99
CA ASP A 411 17.53 35.93 18.57
C ASP A 411 16.94 34.67 17.92
N LEU A 412 17.42 33.49 18.34
CA LEU A 412 16.91 32.18 17.90
C LEU A 412 15.67 31.73 18.68
N LYS A 413 15.16 32.57 19.59
CA LYS A 413 14.04 32.29 20.50
C LYS A 413 14.27 31.07 21.41
N LEU A 414 15.53 30.77 21.70
CA LEU A 414 15.94 29.72 22.63
C LEU A 414 16.08 30.33 24.03
N TYR A 415 14.94 30.77 24.58
CA TYR A 415 14.90 31.64 25.75
C TYR A 415 15.49 30.99 27.01
N ASP A 416 15.29 29.69 27.23
CA ASP A 416 15.85 29.00 28.40
C ASP A 416 17.39 29.07 28.39
N ARG A 417 18.02 28.80 27.24
CA ARG A 417 19.48 28.92 27.07
C ARG A 417 19.96 30.36 27.17
N ALA A 418 19.18 31.32 26.67
CA ALA A 418 19.50 32.73 26.80
C ALA A 418 19.50 33.16 28.28
N ILE A 419 18.52 32.69 29.07
CA ILE A 419 18.44 32.93 30.52
C ILE A 419 19.67 32.37 31.23
N GLU A 420 20.11 31.15 30.90
CA GLU A 420 21.32 30.57 31.49
C GLU A 420 22.55 31.46 31.25
N CYS A 421 22.77 31.89 30.00
CA CYS A 421 23.87 32.80 29.67
C CYS A 421 23.79 34.14 30.42
N PHE A 422 22.62 34.79 30.42
CA PHE A 422 22.47 36.08 31.09
C PHE A 422 22.54 35.97 32.62
N SER A 423 22.07 34.87 33.20
CA SER A 423 22.18 34.62 34.64
C SER A 423 23.64 34.45 35.05
N TRP A 424 24.40 33.68 34.27
CA TRP A 424 25.83 33.49 34.51
C TRP A 424 26.61 34.81 34.37
N GLU A 425 26.31 35.62 33.35
CA GLU A 425 26.94 36.94 33.16
C GLU A 425 26.60 37.91 34.31
N MET A 426 25.34 37.92 34.78
CA MET A 426 24.90 38.71 35.94
C MET A 426 25.68 38.33 37.20
N GLU A 427 25.96 37.04 37.42
CA GLU A 427 26.76 36.57 38.57
C GLU A 427 28.22 36.99 38.46
N MET A 428 28.80 36.97 37.26
CA MET A 428 30.21 37.33 37.03
C MET A 428 30.44 38.84 37.03
N LYS A 429 29.44 39.64 36.60
CA LYS A 429 29.51 41.10 36.54
C LYS A 429 28.31 41.73 37.28
N PRO A 430 28.26 41.67 38.63
CA PRO A 430 27.08 42.11 39.39
C PRO A 430 26.72 43.60 39.29
N GLN A 431 27.63 44.43 38.78
CA GLN A 431 27.44 45.87 38.61
C GLN A 431 27.06 46.26 37.17
N ASP A 432 27.06 45.30 36.24
CA ASP A 432 26.61 45.54 34.87
C ASP A 432 25.09 45.36 34.80
N PRO A 433 24.29 46.39 34.48
CA PRO A 433 22.85 46.25 34.35
C PRO A 433 22.44 45.47 33.08
N LYS A 434 23.33 45.31 32.10
CA LYS A 434 23.00 44.75 30.78
C LYS A 434 22.43 43.32 30.85
N PRO A 435 23.03 42.35 31.57
CA PRO A 435 22.48 40.99 31.65
C PRO A 435 21.10 40.96 32.32
N VAL A 436 20.88 41.81 33.33
CA VAL A 436 19.61 41.94 34.06
C VAL A 436 18.50 42.50 33.16
N GLN A 437 18.82 43.48 32.29
CA GLN A 437 17.89 44.00 31.28
C GLN A 437 17.49 42.91 30.28
N TRP A 438 18.44 42.09 29.86
CA TRP A 438 18.18 40.98 28.95
C TRP A 438 17.37 39.86 29.60
N LEU A 439 17.59 39.53 30.87
CA LEU A 439 16.72 38.61 31.64
C LEU A 439 15.28 39.14 31.69
N SER A 440 15.09 40.41 32.06
CA SER A 440 13.76 41.05 32.07
C SER A 440 13.08 40.96 30.69
N LYS A 441 13.81 41.26 29.62
CA LYS A 441 13.32 41.15 28.23
C LYS A 441 12.96 39.70 27.87
N THR A 442 13.80 38.74 28.24
CA THR A 442 13.60 37.31 27.94
C THR A 442 12.36 36.74 28.63
N TYR A 443 12.20 36.98 29.93
CA TYR A 443 10.98 36.57 30.65
C TYR A 443 9.73 37.22 30.07
N ARG A 444 9.80 38.48 29.62
CA ARG A 444 8.68 39.13 28.95
C ARG A 444 8.27 38.41 27.67
N GLU A 445 9.21 38.04 26.82
CA GLU A 445 8.93 37.30 25.56
C GLU A 445 8.39 35.88 25.82
N MET A 446 8.78 35.26 26.95
CA MET A 446 8.22 33.98 27.40
C MET A 446 6.79 34.11 27.98
N GLY A 447 6.27 35.33 28.15
CA GLY A 447 4.96 35.56 28.77
C GLY A 447 4.95 35.45 30.29
N MET A 448 6.10 35.72 30.93
CA MET A 448 6.32 35.66 32.38
C MET A 448 6.52 37.09 32.95
N PRO A 449 5.43 37.86 33.14
CA PRO A 449 5.51 39.29 33.46
C PRO A 449 5.98 39.57 34.88
N GLU A 450 5.76 38.67 35.84
CA GLU A 450 6.16 38.86 37.24
C GLU A 450 7.68 38.83 37.38
N GLU A 451 8.31 37.81 36.78
CA GLU A 451 9.76 37.65 36.70
C GLU A 451 10.38 38.80 35.91
N SER A 452 9.78 39.16 34.77
CA SER A 452 10.24 40.30 33.97
C SER A 452 10.29 41.60 34.78
N GLU A 453 9.26 41.88 35.58
CA GLU A 453 9.17 43.07 36.43
C GLU A 453 10.17 43.02 37.59
N ALA A 454 10.39 41.84 38.18
CA ALA A 454 11.39 41.65 39.23
C ALA A 454 12.80 42.01 38.73
N TYR A 455 13.21 41.46 37.58
CA TYR A 455 14.50 41.79 36.96
C TYR A 455 14.56 43.25 36.50
N ARG A 456 13.46 43.82 36.00
CA ARG A 456 13.41 45.25 35.62
C ARG A 456 13.70 46.17 36.80
N LYS A 457 13.12 45.88 37.97
CA LYS A 457 13.39 46.63 39.20
C LYS A 457 14.84 46.47 39.65
N HIS A 458 15.37 45.24 39.58
CA HIS A 458 16.77 44.98 39.92
C HIS A 458 17.75 45.76 39.03
N SER A 459 17.50 45.82 37.71
CA SER A 459 18.35 46.59 36.79
C SER A 459 18.35 48.09 37.08
N ASN A 460 17.28 48.66 37.65
CA ASN A 460 17.23 50.09 37.99
C ASN A 460 18.01 50.42 39.28
N THR A 461 18.46 49.39 40.01
CA THR A 461 19.21 49.53 41.27
C THR A 461 20.71 49.27 41.10
N LEU A 462 21.14 48.83 39.92
CA LEU A 462 22.52 48.72 39.47
C LEU A 462 22.88 49.99 38.70
#